data_AF-A0A7V5YXP4-F1
#
_entry.id   AF-A0A7V5YXP4-F1
#
_cell.length_a   1.000
_cell.length_b   1.000
_cell.length_c   1.000
_cell.angle_alpha   90.00
_cell.angle_beta   90.00
_cell.angle_gamma   90.00
#
_symmetry.space_group_name_H-M   'P 1'
#
loop_
_entity.id
_entity.type
_entity.pdbx_description
1 polymer ?
#
loop_
_entity_poly.entity_id
_entity_poly.type
_entity_poly.pdbx_seq_one_letter_code
_entity_poly.pdbx_strand_id
1 'polypeptide(L)' 'MEPDETKRNALFKQLLDIHKEHPWQVGTCGEAAALWIVANNFKNVPASRIEDDTTRDYGLATPCQFFFDV' A
#
# COMPACT_ATOMS: atom_id res chain seq x y z
N MET A 1 17.75 8.36 3.44
CA MET A 1 16.44 8.83 3.97
C MET A 1 16.65 9.33 5.38
N GLU A 2 15.83 10.27 5.84
CA GLU A 2 15.78 10.69 7.25
C GLU A 2 15.38 9.49 8.12
N PRO A 3 16.23 9.02 9.07
CA PRO A 3 15.97 7.82 9.85
C PRO A 3 14.98 8.03 11.00
N ASP A 4 14.84 9.24 11.54
CA ASP A 4 13.86 9.50 12.59
C ASP A 4 12.44 9.56 12.00
N GLU A 5 11.57 8.65 12.45
CA GLU A 5 10.22 8.52 11.90
C GLU A 5 9.39 9.81 12.08
N THR A 6 9.48 10.42 13.26
CA THR A 6 8.71 11.63 13.56
C THR A 6 9.10 12.77 12.62
N LYS A 7 10.41 12.97 12.45
CA LYS A 7 10.99 13.98 11.57
C LYS A 7 10.71 13.70 10.10
N ARG A 8 10.87 12.45 9.65
CA ARG A 8 10.55 12.04 8.28
C ARG A 8 9.09 12.31 7.94
N ASN A 9 8.17 11.93 8.82
CA ASN A 9 6.73 12.14 8.62
C ASN A 9 6.38 13.65 8.62
N ALA A 10 7.04 14.45 9.46
CA ALA A 10 6.86 15.90 9.47
C ALA A 10 7.33 16.55 8.15
N LEU A 11 8.51 16.16 7.64
CA LEU A 11 9.03 16.61 6.36
C LEU A 11 8.11 16.22 5.18
N PHE A 12 7.58 14.99 5.21
CA PHE A 12 6.66 14.53 4.16
C PHE A 12 5.34 15.31 4.16
N LYS A 13 4.82 15.65 5.35
CA LYS A 13 3.64 16.53 5.45
C LYS A 13 3.90 17.92 4.88
N GLN A 14 5.07 18.51 5.15
CA GLN A 14 5.46 19.80 4.55
C GLN A 14 5.52 19.72 3.03
N LEU A 15 6.01 18.61 2.45
CA LEU A 15 5.98 18.40 1.00
C LEU A 15 4.55 18.36 0.45
N LEU A 16 3.64 17.67 1.15
CA LEU A 16 2.22 17.63 0.77
C LEU A 16 1.55 19.01 0.87
N ASP A 17 1.89 19.81 1.89
CA ASP A 17 1.38 21.18 2.05
C ASP A 17 1.81 22.06 0.86
N ILE A 18 3.07 21.98 0.44
CA ILE A 18 3.56 22.73 -0.72
C ILE A 18 2.85 22.28 -2.00
N HIS A 19 2.66 20.97 -2.21
CA HIS A 19 1.93 20.47 -3.39
C HIS A 19 0.46 20.91 -3.38
N LYS A 20 -0.16 21.05 -2.21
CA LYS A 20 -1.52 21.57 -2.07
C LYS A 20 -1.63 23.05 -2.44
N GLU A 21 -0.64 23.86 -2.06
CA GLU A 21 -0.57 25.29 -2.41
C GLU A 21 -0.20 25.51 -3.88
N HIS A 22 0.61 24.60 -4.42
CA HIS A 22 1.12 24.63 -5.78
C HIS A 22 0.89 23.27 -6.46
N PRO A 23 -0.33 23.01 -6.97
CA PRO A 23 -0.68 21.71 -7.55
C PRO A 23 0.10 21.45 -8.83
N TRP A 24 1.25 20.81 -8.70
CA TRP A 24 2.12 20.42 -9.82
C TRP A 24 1.52 19.29 -10.65
N GLN A 25 0.66 18.47 -10.05
CA GLN A 25 -0.08 17.41 -10.70
C GLN A 25 -1.53 17.48 -10.23
N VAL A 26 -2.46 17.50 -11.18
CA VAL A 26 -3.89 17.48 -10.88
C VAL A 26 -4.43 16.12 -11.32
N GLY A 27 -4.62 15.23 -10.36
CA GLY A 27 -5.24 13.93 -10.61
C GLY A 27 -6.72 14.08 -10.95
N THR A 28 -7.21 13.23 -11.85
CA THR A 28 -8.64 13.15 -12.21
C THR A 28 -9.37 12.04 -11.46
N CYS A 29 -8.67 10.95 -11.14
CA CYS A 29 -9.15 9.77 -10.42
C CYS A 29 -8.05 9.25 -9.48
N GLY A 30 -8.45 8.52 -8.44
CA GLY A 30 -7.54 7.72 -7.61
C GLY A 30 -7.30 6.32 -8.18
N GLU A 31 -6.63 5.48 -7.40
CA GLU A 31 -6.43 4.07 -7.74
C GLU A 31 -7.75 3.30 -7.79
N ALA A 32 -7.85 2.34 -8.72
CA ALA A 32 -8.99 1.43 -8.80
C ALA A 32 -8.92 0.38 -7.69
N ALA A 33 -10.08 -0.04 -7.16
CA ALA A 33 -10.10 -1.11 -6.17
C ALA A 33 -9.64 -2.44 -6.78
N ALA A 34 -8.53 -2.98 -6.29
CA ALA A 34 -8.03 -4.31 -6.65
C ALA A 34 -8.55 -5.37 -5.68
N LEU A 35 -9.60 -6.09 -6.08
CA LEU A 35 -10.23 -7.12 -5.25
C LEU A 35 -9.45 -8.43 -5.29
N TRP A 36 -9.23 -9.04 -4.13
CA TRP A 36 -8.62 -10.36 -4.01
C TRP A 36 -9.68 -11.40 -3.69
N ILE A 37 -9.60 -12.54 -4.36
CA ILE A 37 -10.50 -13.67 -4.16
C ILE A 37 -9.65 -14.84 -3.65
N VAL A 38 -10.05 -15.41 -2.52
CA VAL A 38 -9.31 -16.47 -1.83
C VAL A 38 -10.21 -17.68 -1.66
N ALA A 39 -9.70 -18.87 -2.01
CA ALA A 39 -10.42 -20.11 -1.79
C ALA A 39 -10.59 -20.38 -0.28
N ASN A 40 -11.72 -20.97 0.13
CA ASN A 40 -12.01 -21.21 1.55
C ASN A 40 -10.95 -22.07 2.27
N ASN A 41 -10.27 -22.97 1.54
CA ASN A 41 -9.20 -23.80 2.06
C ASN A 41 -7.78 -23.20 1.87
N PHE A 42 -7.65 -22.04 1.22
CA PHE A 42 -6.39 -21.30 1.13
C PHE A 42 -6.30 -20.30 2.29
N LYS A 43 -5.35 -20.51 3.18
CA LYS A 43 -5.28 -19.85 4.49
C LYS A 43 -4.09 -18.91 4.59
N ASN A 44 -4.12 -18.11 5.66
CA ASN A 44 -3.10 -17.13 6.02
C ASN A 44 -2.96 -15.95 5.04
N VAL A 45 -4.00 -15.68 4.25
CA VAL A 45 -4.10 -14.46 3.44
C VAL A 45 -4.69 -13.33 4.29
N PRO A 46 -3.96 -12.22 4.54
CA PRO A 46 -4.46 -11.15 5.40
C PRO A 46 -5.51 -10.31 4.68
N ALA A 47 -6.62 -10.01 5.35
CA ALA A 47 -7.73 -9.24 4.77
C ALA A 47 -7.44 -7.73 4.62
N SER A 48 -6.43 -7.19 5.32
CA SER A 48 -6.17 -5.75 5.41
C SER A 48 -5.03 -5.27 4.50
N ARG A 49 -4.59 -6.10 3.54
CA ARG A 49 -3.52 -5.74 2.61
C ARG A 49 -4.08 -5.24 1.29
N ILE A 50 -3.45 -4.20 0.78
CA ILE A 50 -3.70 -3.67 -0.56
C ILE A 50 -2.78 -4.36 -1.56
N GLU A 51 -3.17 -4.29 -2.82
CA GLU A 51 -2.31 -4.54 -3.95
C GLU A 51 -1.46 -3.29 -4.21
N ASP A 52 -0.18 -3.49 -4.51
CA ASP A 52 0.76 -2.43 -4.90
C ASP A 52 1.85 -3.00 -5.81
N ASP A 53 1.95 -2.49 -7.04
CA ASP A 53 2.93 -2.90 -8.06
C ASP A 53 4.38 -2.78 -7.54
N THR A 54 4.67 -1.80 -6.68
CA THR A 54 5.99 -1.63 -6.05
C THR A 54 6.40 -2.88 -5.25
N THR A 55 5.40 -3.60 -4.74
CA THR A 55 5.58 -4.83 -3.97
C THR A 55 5.28 -6.10 -4.77
N ARG A 56 5.22 -6.02 -6.10
CA ARG A 56 4.87 -7.15 -6.98
C ARG A 56 3.46 -7.65 -6.68
N ASP A 57 2.53 -6.72 -6.61
CA ASP A 57 1.10 -6.87 -6.34
C ASP A 57 0.83 -7.41 -4.93
N TYR A 58 1.06 -8.71 -4.72
CA TYR A 58 0.71 -9.43 -3.50
C TYR A 58 1.86 -9.53 -2.49
N GLY A 59 3.01 -8.90 -2.74
CA GLY A 59 4.16 -8.98 -1.84
C GLY A 59 3.90 -8.42 -0.44
N LEU A 60 3.05 -7.39 -0.31
CA LEU A 60 2.60 -6.87 1.01
C LEU A 60 1.83 -7.90 1.85
N ALA A 61 1.31 -8.96 1.23
CA ALA A 61 0.62 -10.05 1.93
C ALA A 61 1.55 -11.18 2.38
N THR A 62 2.85 -11.07 2.11
CA THR A 62 3.89 -12.01 2.55
C THR A 62 3.59 -13.44 2.09
N PRO A 63 3.54 -13.71 0.77
CA PRO A 63 3.00 -14.95 0.22
C PRO A 63 3.70 -16.24 0.68
N CYS A 64 4.93 -16.15 1.19
CA CYS A 64 5.66 -17.29 1.74
C CYS A 64 4.99 -17.93 2.98
N GLN A 65 4.03 -17.25 3.61
CA GLN A 65 3.27 -17.77 4.76
C GLN A 65 1.96 -18.48 4.37
N PHE A 66 1.56 -18.45 3.09
CA PHE A 66 0.29 -19.01 2.65
C PHE A 66 0.33 -20.53 2.61
N PHE A 67 -0.82 -21.17 2.86
CA PHE A 67 -0.93 -22.63 2.83
C PHE A 67 -2.34 -23.10 2.48
N PHE A 68 -2.46 -24.37 2.08
CA PHE A 68 -3.74 -25.04 1.95
C PHE A 68 -4.04 -25.84 3.22
N ASP A 69 -5.22 -25.65 3.78
CA ASP A 69 -5.80 -26.49 4.84
C ASP A 69 -6.40 -27.72 4.18
N VAL A 70 -5.94 -28.90 4.58
CA VAL A 70 -6.30 -30.21 3.98
C VAL A 70 -7.29 -30.93 4.85
#